data_AF-A0A973SIB0-F1
#
_entry.id   AF-A0A973SIB0-F1
#
_cell.length_a   1.000
_cell.length_b   1.000
_cell.length_c   1.000
_cell.angle_alpha   90.00
_cell.angle_beta   90.00
_cell.angle_gamma   90.00
#
_symmetry.space_group_name_H-M   'P 1'
#
loop_
_entity.id
_entity.type
_entity.pdbx_description
1 polymer ?
#
loop_
_entity_poly.entity_id
_entity_poly.type
_entity_poly.pdbx_seq_one_letter_code
_entity_poly.pdbx_strand_id
1 'polypeptide(L)'
;MGTDVNQHIELSGALTEAAARASSLEDVAGLLRALRRRHARAQRDSALTYRELAARTGWSLAAIAEYFTARTLPPTDRYDALLDVLGATPAELRALVDARDRAEENQRRTRSRRTAGLAGHAGVAAPPPAGPGRPAVVPRQLPADTAVFTGRELEIGHLLGLAGRTAGKAAPGAVT
;
A
#
# COMPACT_ATOMS: atom_id res chain seq x y z
N MET A 1 -27.48 24.01 16.38
CA MET A 1 -26.12 23.44 16.50
C MET A 1 -26.28 21.92 16.61
N GLY A 2 -25.98 21.14 15.56
CA GLY A 2 -26.23 19.69 15.58
C GLY A 2 -26.05 18.91 14.26
N THR A 3 -25.69 19.56 13.14
CA THR A 3 -25.60 18.90 11.83
C THR A 3 -24.20 18.38 11.46
N ASP A 4 -23.17 18.68 12.24
CA ASP A 4 -21.78 18.39 11.87
C ASP A 4 -21.39 16.92 12.10
N VAL A 5 -21.84 16.32 13.22
CA VAL A 5 -21.49 14.94 13.59
C VAL A 5 -22.09 13.92 12.62
N ASN A 6 -23.35 14.13 12.21
CA ASN A 6 -24.03 13.20 11.31
C ASN A 6 -23.44 13.24 9.89
N GLN A 7 -23.06 14.43 9.39
CA GLN A 7 -22.39 14.54 8.10
C GLN A 7 -21.01 13.87 8.10
N HIS A 8 -20.27 13.96 9.21
CA HIS A 8 -18.96 13.31 9.31
C HIS A 8 -19.07 11.78 9.27
N ILE A 9 -20.10 11.21 9.91
CA ILE A 9 -20.36 9.76 9.93
C ILE A 9 -20.78 9.25 8.54
N GLU A 10 -21.74 9.91 7.88
CA GLU A 10 -22.20 9.54 6.53
C GLU A 10 -21.08 9.62 5.49
N LEU A 11 -20.25 10.68 5.54
CA LEU A 11 -19.10 10.82 4.66
C LEU A 11 -18.00 9.79 4.95
N SER A 12 -17.82 9.41 6.22
CA SER A 12 -16.88 8.36 6.61
C SER A 12 -17.34 6.99 6.10
N GLY A 13 -18.63 6.68 6.20
CA GLY A 13 -19.23 5.45 5.65
C GLY A 13 -19.02 5.33 4.14
N ALA A 14 -19.37 6.37 3.38
CA ALA A 14 -19.19 6.40 1.93
C ALA A 14 -17.70 6.25 1.52
N LEU A 15 -16.77 6.83 2.28
CA LEU A 15 -15.33 6.67 2.03
C LEU A 15 -14.87 5.24 2.31
N THR A 16 -15.34 4.62 3.39
CA THR A 16 -14.99 3.22 3.71
C THR A 16 -15.51 2.24 2.66
N GLU A 17 -16.72 2.44 2.14
CA GLU A 17 -17.25 1.62 1.03
C GLU A 17 -16.48 1.84 -0.27
N ALA A 18 -16.11 3.08 -0.58
CA ALA A 18 -15.27 3.38 -1.73
C ALA A 18 -13.88 2.73 -1.59
N ALA A 19 -13.31 2.74 -0.39
CA ALA A 19 -12.05 2.08 -0.08
C ALA A 19 -12.15 0.55 -0.17
N ALA A 20 -13.27 -0.05 0.24
CA ALA A 20 -13.51 -1.48 0.09
C ALA A 20 -13.55 -1.94 -1.38
N ARG A 21 -14.02 -1.07 -2.29
CA ARG A 21 -14.08 -1.34 -3.74
C ARG A 21 -12.80 -0.98 -4.49
N ALA A 22 -11.96 -0.14 -3.91
CA ALA A 22 -10.72 0.32 -4.53
C ALA A 22 -9.72 -0.83 -4.70
N SER A 23 -9.22 -0.99 -5.92
CA SER A 23 -8.35 -2.12 -6.28
C SER A 23 -7.22 -1.73 -7.24
N SER A 24 -7.11 -0.45 -7.59
CA SER A 24 -6.10 0.11 -8.49
C SER A 24 -5.39 1.32 -7.90
N LEU A 25 -4.30 1.73 -8.54
CA LEU A 25 -3.50 2.89 -8.14
C LEU A 25 -4.29 4.20 -8.30
N GLU A 26 -5.11 4.26 -9.36
CA GLU A 26 -6.04 5.35 -9.66
C GLU A 26 -7.12 5.48 -8.58
N ASP A 27 -7.65 4.35 -8.09
CA ASP A 27 -8.63 4.35 -7.00
C ASP A 27 -8.02 4.92 -5.72
N VAL A 28 -6.79 4.49 -5.36
CA VAL A 28 -6.07 4.99 -4.18
C VAL A 28 -5.82 6.50 -4.28
N ALA A 29 -5.39 6.99 -5.44
CA ALA A 29 -5.23 8.43 -5.66
C ALA A 29 -6.58 9.18 -5.61
N GLY A 30 -7.66 8.57 -6.10
CA GLY A 30 -9.02 9.09 -5.99
C GLY A 30 -9.47 9.25 -4.54
N LEU A 31 -9.18 8.26 -3.70
CA LEU A 31 -9.48 8.28 -2.26
C LEU A 31 -8.70 9.39 -1.54
N LEU A 32 -7.41 9.57 -1.83
CA LEU A 32 -6.62 10.67 -1.26
C LEU A 32 -7.18 12.05 -1.64
N ARG A 33 -7.63 12.23 -2.88
CA ARG A 33 -8.29 13.47 -3.32
C ARG A 33 -9.64 13.68 -2.66
N ALA A 34 -10.40 12.61 -2.43
CA ALA A 34 -11.67 12.67 -1.70
C ALA A 34 -11.44 13.09 -0.24
N LEU A 35 -10.45 12.50 0.43
CA LEU A 35 -10.07 12.83 1.81
C LEU A 35 -9.62 14.29 1.92
N ARG A 36 -8.78 14.76 0.98
CA ARG A 36 -8.36 16.18 0.91
C ARG A 36 -9.55 17.14 0.76
N ARG A 37 -10.55 16.81 -0.05
CA ARG A 37 -11.76 17.63 -0.21
C ARG A 37 -12.62 17.64 1.05
N ARG A 38 -12.74 16.49 1.74
CA ARG A 38 -13.44 16.41 3.03
C ARG A 38 -12.73 17.25 4.09
N HIS A 39 -11.40 17.17 4.19
CA HIS A 39 -10.61 17.97 5.12
C HIS A 39 -10.85 19.47 4.94
N ALA A 40 -10.87 19.95 3.69
CA ALA A 40 -11.18 21.35 3.38
C ALA A 40 -12.57 21.77 3.89
N ARG A 41 -13.58 20.90 3.71
CA ARG A 41 -14.94 21.17 4.21
C ARG A 41 -15.03 21.16 5.74
N ALA A 42 -14.35 20.21 6.38
CA ALA A 42 -14.35 20.07 7.84
C ALA A 42 -13.68 21.26 8.54
N GLN A 43 -12.57 21.76 7.98
CA GLN A 43 -11.82 22.89 8.57
C GLN A 43 -12.33 24.27 8.14
N ARG A 44 -13.38 24.34 7.30
CA ARG A 44 -13.87 25.58 6.65
C ARG A 44 -12.76 26.40 5.99
N ASP A 45 -11.74 25.72 5.47
CA ASP A 45 -10.52 26.33 4.95
C ASP A 45 -10.24 25.86 3.51
N SER A 46 -9.26 26.49 2.85
CA SER A 46 -8.79 26.11 1.53
C SER A 46 -8.21 24.69 1.53
N ALA A 47 -8.42 23.95 0.43
CA ALA A 47 -7.92 22.58 0.33
C ALA A 47 -6.38 22.55 0.37
N LEU A 48 -5.82 21.88 1.39
CA LEU A 48 -4.38 21.74 1.64
C LEU A 48 -3.59 21.61 0.33
N THR A 49 -2.80 22.61 -0.01
CA THR A 49 -2.06 22.60 -1.29
C THR A 49 -0.96 21.55 -1.24
N TYR A 50 -0.46 21.11 -2.41
CA TYR A 50 0.68 20.20 -2.44
C TYR A 50 1.90 20.79 -1.72
N ARG A 51 2.06 22.12 -1.75
CA ARG A 51 3.12 22.83 -1.03
C ARG A 51 2.92 22.79 0.49
N GLU A 52 1.67 22.90 0.95
CA GLU A 52 1.31 22.76 2.36
C GLU A 52 1.60 21.35 2.87
N LEU A 53 1.22 20.34 2.09
CA LEU A 53 1.48 18.93 2.41
C LEU A 53 2.99 18.66 2.48
N ALA A 54 3.77 19.21 1.55
CA ALA A 54 5.23 19.14 1.55
C ALA A 54 5.82 19.79 2.81
N ALA A 55 5.36 20.99 3.16
CA ALA A 55 5.84 21.70 4.35
C ALA A 55 5.52 20.95 5.66
N ARG A 56 4.33 20.35 5.76
CA ARG A 56 3.88 19.61 6.95
C ARG A 56 4.56 18.24 7.11
N THR A 57 4.83 17.55 6.00
CA THR A 57 5.46 16.22 6.01
C THR A 57 6.98 16.27 5.92
N GLY A 58 7.55 17.39 5.48
CA GLY A 58 8.98 17.52 5.18
C GLY A 58 9.40 16.83 3.88
N TRP A 59 8.45 16.47 3.00
CA TRP A 59 8.74 15.76 1.75
C TRP A 59 8.75 16.70 0.53
N SER A 60 9.27 16.19 -0.60
CA SER A 60 9.28 16.97 -1.83
C SER A 60 7.89 17.09 -2.45
N LEU A 61 7.61 18.26 -3.03
CA LEU A 61 6.38 18.52 -3.78
C LEU A 61 6.16 17.49 -4.90
N ALA A 62 7.24 17.10 -5.59
CA ALA A 62 7.20 16.14 -6.68
C ALA A 62 6.76 14.75 -6.20
N ALA A 63 7.28 14.27 -5.07
CA ALA A 63 6.88 12.98 -4.50
C ALA A 63 5.39 12.98 -4.14
N ILE A 64 4.90 14.06 -3.53
CA ILE A 64 3.48 14.20 -3.19
C ILE A 64 2.63 14.22 -4.47
N ALA A 65 3.03 14.99 -5.48
CA ALA A 65 2.31 15.04 -6.74
C ALA A 65 2.26 13.67 -7.44
N GLU A 66 3.33 12.88 -7.41
CA GLU A 66 3.36 11.51 -7.96
C GLU A 66 2.36 10.57 -7.27
N TYR A 67 2.23 10.67 -5.95
CA TYR A 67 1.28 9.84 -5.19
C TYR A 67 -0.16 10.26 -5.50
N PHE A 68 -0.43 11.56 -5.55
CA PHE A 68 -1.76 12.09 -5.86
C PHE A 68 -2.13 11.94 -7.35
N THR A 69 -1.19 11.66 -8.24
CA THR A 69 -1.43 11.45 -9.68
C THR A 69 -1.53 9.97 -10.07
N ALA A 70 -1.48 9.05 -9.10
CA ALA A 70 -1.41 7.61 -9.36
C ALA A 70 -0.22 7.21 -10.25
N ARG A 71 0.91 7.93 -10.16
CA ARG A 71 2.12 7.58 -10.91
C ARG A 71 2.97 6.58 -10.15
N THR A 72 2.99 6.71 -8.83
CA THR A 72 3.76 5.87 -7.91
C THR A 72 2.87 5.51 -6.73
N LEU A 73 2.91 4.24 -6.28
CA LEU A 73 2.24 3.85 -5.06
C LEU A 73 3.05 4.39 -3.86
N PRO A 74 2.45 5.18 -2.96
CA PRO A 74 3.17 5.63 -1.77
C PRO A 74 3.62 4.43 -0.91
N PRO A 75 4.86 4.46 -0.38
CA PRO A 75 5.31 3.52 0.65
C PRO A 75 4.36 3.54 1.86
N THR A 76 4.24 2.43 2.59
CA THR A 76 3.27 2.28 3.71
C THR A 76 3.38 3.43 4.71
N ASP A 77 4.60 3.68 5.18
CA ASP A 77 4.92 4.77 6.12
C ASP A 77 4.50 6.15 5.60
N ARG A 78 4.75 6.43 4.31
CA ARG A 78 4.37 7.70 3.70
C ARG A 78 2.87 7.81 3.44
N TYR A 79 2.20 6.69 3.21
CA TYR A 79 0.76 6.67 3.07
C TYR A 79 0.10 7.00 4.40
N ASP A 80 0.53 6.36 5.48
CA ASP A 80 -0.01 6.57 6.83
C ASP A 80 0.19 8.01 7.30
N ALA A 81 1.39 8.58 7.10
CA ALA A 81 1.64 9.98 7.42
C ALA A 81 0.79 10.97 6.59
N LEU A 82 0.43 10.65 5.34
CA LEU A 82 -0.53 11.46 4.57
C LEU A 82 -1.95 11.34 5.15
N LEU A 83 -2.36 10.14 5.54
CA LEU A 83 -3.68 9.93 6.14
C LEU A 83 -3.83 10.66 7.47
N ASP A 84 -2.77 10.67 8.29
CA ASP A 84 -2.74 11.38 9.57
C ASP A 84 -2.84 12.90 9.37
N VAL A 85 -2.02 13.48 8.47
CA VAL A 85 -2.09 14.92 8.14
C VAL A 85 -3.44 15.32 7.56
N LEU A 86 -4.08 14.43 6.82
CA LEU A 86 -5.41 14.64 6.24
C LEU A 86 -6.54 14.37 7.24
N GLY A 87 -6.25 13.91 8.46
CA GLY A 87 -7.22 13.69 9.52
C GLY A 87 -8.15 12.49 9.26
N ALA A 88 -7.62 11.42 8.67
CA ALA A 88 -8.37 10.18 8.52
C ALA A 88 -8.77 9.63 9.90
N THR A 89 -10.05 9.25 10.06
CA THR A 89 -10.48 8.56 11.27
C THR A 89 -9.89 7.14 11.33
N PRO A 90 -9.80 6.50 12.51
CA PRO A 90 -9.23 5.15 12.63
C PRO A 90 -9.92 4.10 11.75
N ALA A 91 -11.23 4.22 11.54
CA ALA A 91 -12.00 3.32 10.67
C ALA A 91 -11.65 3.54 9.19
N GLU A 92 -11.52 4.81 8.76
CA GLU A 92 -11.11 5.15 7.41
C GLU A 92 -9.66 4.75 7.15
N LEU A 93 -8.77 4.96 8.11
CA LEU A 93 -7.37 4.59 8.01
C LEU A 93 -7.21 3.09 7.75
N ARG A 94 -7.92 2.23 8.49
CA ARG A 94 -7.94 0.77 8.24
C ARG A 94 -8.42 0.44 6.82
N ALA A 95 -9.55 1.01 6.41
CA ALA A 95 -10.11 0.75 5.08
C ALA A 95 -9.18 1.20 3.94
N LEU A 96 -8.49 2.33 4.13
CA LEU A 96 -7.56 2.92 3.17
C LEU A 96 -6.25 2.13 3.09
N VAL A 97 -5.71 1.66 4.22
CA VAL A 97 -4.57 0.74 4.24
C VAL A 97 -4.89 -0.55 3.51
N ASP A 98 -6.06 -1.16 3.77
CA ASP A 98 -6.47 -2.36 3.04
C ASP A 98 -6.64 -2.10 1.53
N ALA A 99 -7.16 -0.93 1.15
CA ALA A 99 -7.31 -0.53 -0.26
C ALA A 99 -5.95 -0.41 -0.95
N ARG A 100 -4.96 0.19 -0.26
CA ARG A 100 -3.58 0.27 -0.73
C ARG A 100 -2.99 -1.11 -0.94
N ASP A 101 -3.16 -2.02 0.02
CA ASP A 101 -2.59 -3.37 -0.06
C ASP A 101 -3.21 -4.18 -1.21
N ARG A 102 -4.51 -4.03 -1.46
CA ARG A 102 -5.17 -4.63 -2.64
C ARG A 102 -4.63 -4.06 -3.95
N ALA A 103 -4.42 -2.75 -4.02
CA ALA A 103 -3.85 -2.10 -5.20
C ALA A 103 -2.40 -2.56 -5.46
N GLU A 104 -1.60 -2.69 -4.40
CA GLU A 104 -0.24 -3.23 -4.47
C GLU A 104 -0.23 -4.68 -4.98
N GLU A 105 -1.11 -5.50 -4.43
CA GLU A 105 -1.24 -6.91 -4.82
C GLU A 105 -1.70 -7.06 -6.29
N ASN A 106 -2.66 -6.25 -6.73
CA ASN A 106 -3.07 -6.22 -8.14
C ASN A 106 -1.95 -5.74 -9.06
N GLN A 107 -1.14 -4.77 -8.63
CA GLN A 107 0.02 -4.31 -9.38
C GLN A 107 1.07 -5.43 -9.50
N ARG A 108 1.35 -6.15 -8.40
CA ARG A 108 2.24 -7.33 -8.40
C ARG A 108 1.75 -8.42 -9.35
N ARG A 109 0.46 -8.75 -9.32
CA ARG A 109 -0.14 -9.76 -10.21
C ARG A 109 -0.06 -9.36 -11.68
N THR A 110 -0.30 -8.09 -12.00
CA THR A 110 -0.24 -7.57 -13.37
C THR A 110 1.20 -7.56 -13.89
N ARG A 111 2.18 -7.20 -13.05
CA ARG A 111 3.61 -7.27 -13.38
C ARG A 111 4.05 -8.71 -13.62
N SER A 112 3.65 -9.64 -12.75
CA SER A 112 3.98 -11.06 -12.86
C SER A 112 3.39 -11.70 -14.13
N ARG A 113 2.16 -11.34 -14.49
CA ARG A 113 1.54 -11.77 -15.76
C ARG A 113 2.29 -11.25 -16.99
N ARG A 114 2.74 -10.00 -16.98
CA ARG A 114 3.55 -9.43 -18.07
C ARG A 114 4.90 -10.14 -18.23
N THR A 115 5.58 -10.44 -17.12
CA THR A 115 6.86 -11.18 -17.17
C THR A 115 6.66 -12.62 -17.62
N ALA A 116 5.58 -13.28 -17.19
CA ALA A 116 5.24 -14.64 -17.63
C ALA A 116 4.86 -14.70 -19.12
N GLY A 117 4.12 -13.70 -19.63
CA GLY A 117 3.79 -13.58 -21.05
C GLY A 117 5.04 -13.45 -21.91
N LEU A 118 5.98 -12.58 -21.54
CA LEU A 118 7.26 -12.42 -22.25
C LEU A 118 8.11 -13.71 -22.28
N ALA A 119 8.10 -14.51 -21.20
CA ALA A 119 8.75 -15.82 -21.18
C ALA A 119 8.02 -16.85 -22.07
N GLY A 120 6.69 -16.80 -22.15
CA GLY A 120 5.89 -17.65 -23.03
C GLY A 120 6.03 -17.32 -24.51
N HIS A 121 6.28 -16.06 -24.87
CA HIS A 121 6.47 -15.63 -26.27
C HIS A 121 7.88 -15.98 -26.81
N ALA A 122 8.84 -16.28 -25.94
CA ALA A 122 10.15 -16.80 -26.33
C ALA A 122 10.15 -18.32 -26.64
N GLY A 123 9.00 -18.99 -26.45
CA GLY A 123 8.83 -20.44 -26.64
C GLY A 123 8.30 -20.88 -28.01
N VAL A 124 8.05 -19.98 -28.96
CA VAL A 124 7.60 -20.32 -30.33
C VAL A 124 8.53 -19.70 -31.35
N ALA A 125 9.76 -20.23 -31.43
CA ALA A 125 10.62 -20.07 -32.59
C ALA A 125 11.13 -21.47 -32.99
N ALA A 126 11.03 -21.74 -34.29
CA ALA A 126 11.23 -22.99 -35.02
C ALA A 126 12.41 -23.90 -34.57
N PRO A 127 12.37 -25.21 -34.87
CA PRO A 127 13.48 -26.13 -34.61
C PRO A 127 14.78 -25.63 -35.27
N PRO A 128 15.94 -25.70 -34.59
CA PRO A 128 17.19 -25.17 -35.10
C PRO A 128 17.83 -26.11 -36.14
N PRO A 129 18.49 -25.61 -37.20
CA PRO A 129 19.53 -26.37 -37.88
C PRO A 129 20.73 -26.54 -36.93
N ALA A 130 21.22 -27.78 -36.83
CA ALA A 130 22.35 -28.16 -36.00
C ALA A 130 23.60 -27.32 -36.32
N GLY A 131 24.02 -26.50 -35.36
CA GLY A 131 25.32 -25.83 -35.36
C GLY A 131 25.95 -25.99 -33.98
N PRO A 132 27.24 -26.36 -33.87
CA PRO A 132 27.86 -26.56 -32.57
C PRO A 132 28.20 -25.20 -31.95
N GLY A 133 27.77 -24.97 -30.70
CA GLY A 133 28.43 -23.98 -29.84
C GLY A 133 27.61 -22.82 -29.28
N ARG A 134 26.31 -22.98 -28.95
CA ARG A 134 25.65 -22.06 -28.00
C ARG A 134 25.51 -22.76 -26.64
N PRO A 135 26.05 -22.18 -25.54
CA PRO A 135 25.90 -22.77 -24.22
C PRO A 135 24.42 -22.79 -23.84
N ALA A 136 23.96 -23.98 -23.42
CA ALA A 136 22.59 -24.22 -23.01
C ALA A 136 22.19 -23.20 -21.93
N VAL A 137 21.02 -22.56 -22.11
CA VAL A 137 20.39 -21.76 -21.07
C VAL A 137 20.02 -22.71 -19.94
N VAL A 138 20.85 -22.72 -18.89
CA VAL A 138 20.59 -23.51 -17.68
C VAL A 138 19.31 -22.96 -17.04
N PRO A 139 18.25 -23.76 -16.87
CA PRO A 139 17.06 -23.32 -16.15
C PRO A 139 17.48 -22.95 -14.73
N ARG A 140 17.24 -21.71 -14.31
CA ARG A 140 17.41 -21.31 -12.91
C ARG A 140 16.29 -21.95 -12.10
N GLN A 141 16.46 -23.21 -11.74
CA GLN A 141 15.58 -23.90 -10.80
C GLN A 141 15.82 -23.32 -9.41
N LEU A 142 14.74 -22.93 -8.75
CA LEU A 142 14.76 -22.63 -7.32
C LEU A 142 15.14 -23.90 -6.55
N PRO A 143 15.91 -23.80 -5.46
CA PRO A 143 16.09 -24.90 -4.53
C PRO A 143 14.72 -25.45 -4.10
N ALA A 144 14.64 -26.76 -3.89
CA ALA A 144 13.40 -27.42 -3.46
C ALA A 144 12.78 -26.73 -2.24
N ASP A 145 11.45 -26.67 -2.17
CA ASP A 145 10.72 -26.11 -1.04
C ASP A 145 11.22 -26.75 0.25
N THR A 146 11.93 -25.97 1.05
CA THR A 146 12.42 -26.40 2.34
C THR A 146 11.28 -26.23 3.34
N ALA A 147 10.66 -27.34 3.74
CA ALA A 147 9.57 -27.35 4.71
C ALA A 147 10.02 -26.95 6.14
N VAL A 148 11.31 -26.66 6.35
CA VAL A 148 11.86 -26.40 7.68
C VAL A 148 12.91 -25.28 7.63
N PHE A 149 12.62 -24.19 8.34
CA PHE A 149 13.50 -23.03 8.50
C PHE A 149 14.49 -23.27 9.65
N THR A 150 15.49 -24.13 9.44
CA THR A 150 16.50 -24.40 10.49
C THR A 150 17.61 -23.34 10.45
N GLY A 151 17.68 -22.47 11.45
CA GLY A 151 18.84 -21.58 11.64
C GLY A 151 18.60 -20.19 12.20
N ARG A 152 17.35 -19.75 12.39
CA ARG A 152 17.02 -18.37 12.83
C ARG A 152 16.15 -18.25 14.08
N GLU A 153 16.10 -19.30 14.90
CA GLU A 153 15.31 -19.31 16.13
C GLU A 153 15.67 -18.16 17.09
N LEU A 154 16.96 -17.78 17.16
CA LEU A 154 17.41 -16.65 17.99
C LEU A 154 16.93 -15.28 17.46
N GLU A 155 16.94 -15.10 16.14
CA GLU A 155 16.44 -13.87 15.51
C GLU A 155 14.91 -13.75 15.64
N ILE A 156 14.19 -14.87 15.48
CA ILE A 156 12.73 -14.94 15.68
C ILE A 156 12.40 -14.65 17.14
N GLY A 157 13.13 -15.25 18.10
CA GLY A 157 12.96 -14.95 19.52
C GLY A 157 13.21 -13.48 19.87
N HIS A 158 14.21 -12.86 19.25
CA HIS A 158 14.49 -11.43 19.44
C HIS A 158 13.37 -10.54 18.90
N LEU A 159 12.82 -10.86 17.73
CA LEU A 159 11.67 -10.16 17.13
C LEU A 159 10.38 -10.36 17.95
N LEU A 160 10.10 -11.59 18.41
CA LEU A 160 8.94 -11.88 19.26
C LEU A 160 9.03 -11.14 20.61
N GLY A 161 10.23 -11.03 21.20
CA GLY A 161 10.45 -10.22 22.40
C GLY A 161 10.22 -8.72 22.18
N LEU A 162 10.53 -8.21 20.99
CA LEU A 162 10.23 -6.83 20.58
C LEU A 162 8.72 -6.60 20.42
N ALA A 163 8.01 -7.52 19.76
CA ALA A 163 6.56 -7.46 19.60
C ALA A 163 5.79 -7.59 20.93
N GLY A 164 6.31 -8.42 21.86
CA GLY A 164 5.77 -8.52 23.22
C GLY A 164 5.91 -7.21 24.03
N ARG A 165 7.00 -6.47 23.82
CA ARG A 165 7.21 -5.15 24.47
C ARG A 165 6.28 -4.06 23.91
N THR A 166 5.92 -4.13 22.62
CA THR A 166 4.92 -3.21 22.06
C THR A 166 3.51 -3.53 22.58
N ALA A 167 3.19 -4.80 22.81
CA ALA A 167 1.94 -5.21 23.45
C ALA A 167 1.88 -4.82 24.95
N GLY A 168 3.01 -4.89 25.66
CA GLY A 168 3.12 -4.47 27.07
C GLY A 168 3.07 -2.96 27.31
N LYS A 169 3.15 -2.12 26.26
CA LYS A 169 2.94 -0.66 26.34
C LYS A 169 1.48 -0.27 26.10
N ALA A 170 0.59 -1.21 25.80
CA ALA A 170 -0.85 -1.02 25.91
C ALA A 170 -1.27 -1.45 27.32
N ALA A 171 -1.36 -0.47 28.24
CA ALA A 171 -1.86 -0.72 29.58
C ALA A 171 -3.25 -1.38 29.53
N PRO A 172 -3.50 -2.48 30.27
CA PRO A 172 -4.81 -3.08 30.36
C PRO A 172 -5.73 -2.16 31.19
N GLY A 173 -6.69 -1.52 30.52
CA GLY A 173 -7.83 -0.91 31.19
C GLY A 173 -8.63 -2.01 31.88
N ALA A 174 -8.63 -1.98 33.21
CA ALA A 174 -9.43 -2.83 34.05
C ALA A 174 -10.92 -2.62 33.73
N VAL A 175 -11.61 -3.70 33.37
CA VAL A 175 -13.07 -3.79 33.45
C VAL A 175 -13.36 -4.51 34.74
N THR A 176 -13.95 -3.79 35.68
CA THR A 176 -14.63 -4.35 36.87
C THR A 176 -16.08 -4.60 36.50
#